data_AF-A0A4Z0QYQ2-F1
#
_entry.id   AF-A0A4Z0QYQ2-F1
#
_cell.length_a   1.000
_cell.length_b   1.000
_cell.length_c   1.000
_cell.angle_alpha   90.00
_cell.angle_beta   90.00
_cell.angle_gamma   90.00
#
_symmetry.space_group_name_H-M   'P 1'
#
loop_
_entity.id
_entity.type
_entity.pdbx_description
1 polymer ?
#
loop_
_entity_poly.entity_id
_entity_poly.type
_entity_poly.pdbx_seq_one_letter_code
_entity_poly.pdbx_strand_id
1 'polypeptide(L)'
;MREESLDYGVRYTRGKFLKVVAVSRSEGNRNFKFELLNNRVRARRPVATLSTSVGTVLQEGMVKRAFYATLEIRPDVPFSQEELNDLPTDVATLMIQELGGNPSEEVFIIQITCPVRDSFDKKKANVISESWMSGVIDMNHYNILSNNAPVASSGY
;
A
#
# COMPACT_ATOMS: atom_id res chain seq x y z
N MET A 1 26.03 -25.62 -0.91
CA MET A 1 25.49 -24.26 -1.07
C MET A 1 25.22 -23.72 0.33
N ARG A 2 25.91 -22.66 0.76
CA ARG A 2 25.52 -21.95 1.98
C ARG A 2 24.33 -21.08 1.59
N GLU A 3 23.14 -21.43 2.06
CA GLU A 3 22.05 -20.46 2.12
C GLU A 3 22.51 -19.39 3.10
N GLU A 4 22.99 -18.27 2.55
CA GLU A 4 23.07 -17.04 3.32
C GLU A 4 21.64 -16.79 3.82
N SER A 5 21.41 -16.99 5.11
CA SER A 5 20.23 -16.49 5.78
C SER A 5 20.32 -14.98 5.67
N LEU A 6 19.78 -14.44 4.58
CA LEU A 6 19.61 -13.02 4.37
C LEU A 6 18.75 -12.57 5.55
N ASP A 7 19.42 -11.93 6.51
CA ASP A 7 18.79 -11.27 7.63
C ASP A 7 17.96 -10.13 7.05
N TYR A 8 16.74 -10.44 6.62
CA TYR A 8 15.73 -9.47 6.21
C TYR A 8 15.17 -8.76 7.43
N GLY A 9 15.98 -8.58 8.49
CA GLY A 9 15.65 -7.84 9.69
C GLY A 9 15.26 -6.41 9.34
N VAL A 10 13.98 -6.23 9.01
CA VAL A 10 13.29 -4.94 9.06
C VAL A 10 13.14 -4.63 10.54
N ARG A 11 14.27 -4.32 11.19
CA ARG A 11 14.29 -3.79 12.55
C ARG A 11 13.99 -2.30 12.46
N TYR A 12 12.97 -1.88 13.21
CA TYR A 12 12.57 -0.51 13.53
C TYR A 12 13.61 0.55 13.17
N THR A 13 13.36 1.26 12.07
CA THR A 13 14.29 2.29 11.60
C THR A 13 13.51 3.42 10.94
N ARG A 14 13.39 4.52 11.70
CA ARG A 14 12.76 5.80 11.34
C ARG A 14 12.98 6.21 9.86
N GLY A 15 11.90 6.39 9.10
CA GLY A 15 11.80 7.08 7.80
C GLY A 15 11.38 6.21 6.58
N LYS A 16 10.45 6.75 5.76
CA LYS A 16 10.13 6.48 4.34
C LYS A 16 10.96 5.37 3.64
N PHE A 17 10.61 4.11 3.87
CA PHE A 17 11.37 2.96 3.37
C PHE A 17 10.78 2.33 2.11
N LEU A 18 9.46 2.43 1.88
CA LEU A 18 8.83 1.92 0.67
C LEU A 18 8.71 3.02 -0.36
N LYS A 19 9.41 2.85 -1.47
CA LYS A 19 9.24 3.70 -2.64
C LYS A 19 7.96 3.33 -3.35
N VAL A 20 7.10 4.31 -3.57
CA VAL A 20 5.89 4.15 -4.35
C VAL A 20 6.18 4.48 -5.81
N VAL A 21 5.87 3.56 -6.72
CA VAL A 21 6.03 3.74 -8.17
C VAL A 21 4.70 3.43 -8.84
N ALA A 22 4.15 4.39 -9.58
CA ALA A 22 2.95 4.15 -10.39
C ALA A 22 3.30 3.22 -11.57
N VAL A 23 2.53 2.14 -11.76
CA VAL A 23 2.83 1.11 -12.77
C VAL A 23 2.28 1.51 -14.15
N SER A 24 1.06 2.05 -14.18
CA SER A 24 0.43 2.57 -15.41
C SER A 24 -0.92 3.19 -15.05
N ARG A 25 -1.25 4.35 -15.61
CA ARG A 25 -2.61 4.90 -15.61
C ARG A 25 -3.28 4.46 -16.92
N SER A 26 -4.38 3.71 -16.88
CA SER A 26 -5.24 3.68 -18.08
C SER A 26 -6.03 4.98 -18.10
N GLU A 27 -5.92 5.74 -19.18
CA GLU A 27 -6.66 6.98 -19.34
C GLU A 27 -8.17 6.69 -19.21
N GLY A 28 -8.83 7.38 -18.27
CA GLY A 28 -10.29 7.33 -18.11
C GLY A 28 -10.81 6.55 -16.89
N ASN A 29 -10.02 5.65 -16.28
CA ASN A 29 -10.46 4.93 -15.07
C ASN A 29 -9.72 5.42 -13.82
N ARG A 30 -10.45 5.70 -12.73
CA ARG A 30 -9.90 6.00 -11.39
C ARG A 30 -9.36 4.73 -10.68
N ASN A 31 -8.89 3.75 -11.45
CA ASN A 31 -8.25 2.55 -10.94
C ASN A 31 -6.75 2.73 -11.06
N PHE A 32 -6.05 2.78 -9.94
CA PHE A 32 -4.61 3.01 -9.92
C PHE A 32 -3.90 1.77 -9.40
N LYS A 33 -2.70 1.55 -9.93
CA LYS A 33 -1.81 0.50 -9.47
C LYS A 33 -0.45 1.09 -9.15
N PHE A 34 0.02 0.83 -7.94
CA PHE A 34 1.34 1.22 -7.48
C PHE A 34 2.13 -0.01 -7.05
N GLU A 35 3.42 0.00 -7.36
CA GLU A 35 4.40 -0.94 -6.84
C GLU A 35 5.16 -0.27 -5.71
N LEU A 36 5.26 -0.98 -4.58
CA LEU A 36 6.05 -0.57 -3.44
C LEU A 36 7.37 -1.33 -3.49
N LEU A 37 8.46 -0.60 -3.61
CA LEU A 37 9.83 -1.14 -3.65
C LEU A 37 10.54 -0.80 -2.34
N ASN A 38 11.31 -1.74 -1.80
CA ASN A 38 12.17 -1.44 -0.65
C ASN A 38 13.34 -0.56 -1.12
N ASN A 39 13.46 0.66 -0.60
CA ASN A 39 14.53 1.60 -0.96
C ASN A 39 15.92 1.18 -0.47
N ARG A 40 16.00 0.32 0.54
CA ARG A 40 17.27 -0.06 1.20
C ARG A 40 17.89 -1.32 0.62
N VAL A 41 17.06 -2.16 0.00
CA VAL A 41 17.52 -3.36 -0.70
C VAL A 41 17.47 -3.05 -2.19
N ARG A 42 18.53 -3.36 -2.95
CA ARG A 42 18.50 -3.33 -4.43
C ARG A 42 17.62 -4.47 -4.99
N ALA A 43 16.45 -4.68 -4.41
CA ALA A 43 15.49 -5.66 -4.86
C ALA A 43 14.86 -5.16 -6.16
N ARG A 44 15.01 -5.95 -7.23
CA ARG A 44 14.37 -5.65 -8.53
C ARG A 44 12.86 -5.93 -8.54
N ARG A 45 12.32 -6.56 -7.48
CA ARG A 45 10.92 -6.99 -7.41
C ARG A 45 10.17 -6.18 -6.35
N PRO A 46 8.92 -5.76 -6.63
CA PRO A 46 8.07 -5.09 -5.66
C PRO A 46 7.87 -5.96 -4.42
N VAL A 47 7.93 -5.31 -3.26
CA VAL A 47 7.65 -5.95 -1.96
C VAL A 47 6.17 -5.92 -1.62
N ALA A 48 5.43 -4.97 -2.18
CA ALA A 48 3.98 -4.97 -2.17
C ALA A 48 3.43 -4.31 -3.44
N THR A 49 2.17 -4.61 -3.75
CA THR A 49 1.42 -3.97 -4.83
C THR A 49 0.15 -3.36 -4.26
N LEU A 50 -0.03 -2.06 -4.45
CA LEU A 50 -1.25 -1.36 -4.11
C LEU A 50 -2.14 -1.26 -5.35
N SER A 51 -3.37 -1.72 -5.25
CA SER A 51 -4.40 -1.52 -6.27
C SER A 51 -5.53 -0.70 -5.65
N THR A 52 -6.03 0.30 -6.38
CA THR A 52 -7.14 1.14 -5.91
C THR A 52 -8.28 1.12 -6.91
N SER A 53 -9.49 1.36 -6.41
CA SER A 53 -10.67 1.61 -7.21
C SER A 53 -11.63 2.55 -6.48
N VAL A 54 -12.60 3.08 -7.21
CA VAL A 54 -13.66 3.93 -6.67
C VAL A 54 -15.01 3.22 -6.77
N GLY A 55 -15.88 3.49 -5.81
CA GLY A 55 -17.23 2.96 -5.80
C GLY A 55 -18.09 3.66 -4.77
N THR A 56 -19.05 2.93 -4.22
CA THR A 56 -19.99 3.42 -3.22
C THR A 56 -20.25 2.37 -2.16
N VAL A 57 -20.50 2.82 -0.93
CA VAL A 57 -20.84 1.95 0.19
C VAL A 57 -22.10 2.45 0.90
N LEU A 58 -22.87 1.52 1.48
CA LEU A 58 -23.97 1.84 2.35
C LEU A 58 -23.45 2.01 3.78
N GLN A 59 -23.58 3.21 4.33
CA GLN A 59 -23.23 3.52 5.71
C GLN A 59 -24.40 4.26 6.35
N GLU A 60 -24.92 3.75 7.47
CA GLU A 60 -26.04 4.36 8.21
C GLU A 60 -27.28 4.63 7.34
N GLY A 61 -27.54 3.75 6.37
CA GLY A 61 -28.68 3.88 5.45
C GLY A 61 -28.49 4.90 4.31
N MET A 62 -27.32 5.53 4.21
CA MET A 62 -26.98 6.45 3.11
C MET A 62 -25.94 5.85 2.17
N VAL A 63 -26.08 6.12 0.88
CA VAL A 63 -25.05 5.79 -0.12
C VAL A 63 -23.96 6.85 -0.06
N LYS A 64 -22.75 6.44 0.34
CA LYS A 64 -21.56 7.30 0.35
C LYS A 64 -20.59 6.85 -0.73
N ARG A 65 -19.82 7.81 -1.26
CA ARG A 65 -18.68 7.50 -2.13
C ARG A 65 -17.60 6.79 -1.33
N ALA A 66 -16.96 5.82 -1.97
CA ALA A 66 -15.92 5.02 -1.35
C ALA A 66 -14.71 4.87 -2.26
N PHE A 67 -13.54 4.91 -1.64
CA PHE A 67 -12.24 4.62 -2.22
C PHE A 67 -11.77 3.29 -1.66
N TYR A 68 -11.64 2.29 -2.52
CA TYR A 68 -11.16 0.97 -2.15
C TYR A 68 -9.67 0.86 -2.45
N ALA A 69 -8.93 0.27 -1.53
CA ALA A 69 -7.52 0.01 -1.67
C ALA A 69 -7.19 -1.41 -1.21
N THR A 70 -6.42 -2.13 -2.01
CA THR A 70 -5.88 -3.43 -1.65
C THR A 70 -4.37 -3.37 -1.76
N LEU A 71 -3.68 -3.42 -0.63
CA LEU A 71 -2.23 -3.59 -0.55
C LEU A 71 -1.91 -5.08 -0.42
N GLU A 72 -1.35 -5.66 -1.46
CA GLU A 72 -0.89 -7.04 -1.46
C GLU A 72 0.61 -7.10 -1.13
N ILE A 73 0.95 -7.54 0.06
CA ILE A 73 2.31 -7.75 0.56
C ILE A 73 2.81 -9.11 0.11
N ARG A 74 4.06 -9.17 -0.37
CA ARG A 74 4.69 -10.43 -0.79
C ARG A 74 5.03 -11.31 0.43
N PRO A 75 4.79 -12.63 0.39
CA PRO A 75 4.92 -13.49 1.60
C PRO A 75 6.32 -13.61 2.19
N ASP A 76 7.36 -13.43 1.38
CA ASP A 76 8.77 -13.46 1.78
C ASP A 76 9.27 -12.12 2.34
N VAL A 77 8.40 -11.11 2.45
CA VAL A 77 8.76 -9.80 2.99
C VAL A 77 8.29 -9.72 4.43
N PRO A 78 9.22 -9.64 5.41
CA PRO A 78 8.85 -9.44 6.80
C PRO A 78 8.38 -8.00 7.00
N PHE A 79 7.17 -7.84 7.53
CA PHE A 79 6.70 -6.59 8.11
C PHE A 79 6.58 -6.77 9.62
N SER A 80 7.01 -5.76 10.38
CA SER A 80 6.72 -5.69 11.81
C SER A 80 5.24 -5.37 12.05
N GLN A 81 4.73 -5.69 13.24
CA GLN A 81 3.35 -5.39 13.60
C GLN A 81 3.08 -3.87 13.61
N GLU A 82 4.04 -3.06 14.04
CA GLU A 82 3.90 -1.60 14.02
C GLU A 82 3.78 -1.06 12.59
N GLU A 83 4.62 -1.54 11.65
CA GLU A 83 4.50 -1.15 10.24
C GLU A 83 3.15 -1.59 9.64
N LEU A 84 2.65 -2.78 10.00
CA LEU A 84 1.31 -3.23 9.57
C LEU A 84 0.19 -2.35 10.13
N ASN A 85 0.37 -1.76 11.32
CA ASN A 85 -0.63 -0.90 11.94
C ASN A 85 -0.67 0.50 11.30
N ASP A 86 0.49 1.01 10.84
CA ASP A 86 0.58 2.32 10.20
C ASP A 86 0.14 2.29 8.72
N LEU A 87 0.30 1.13 8.06
CA LEU A 87 0.03 0.94 6.63
C LEU A 87 -1.35 1.42 6.14
N PRO A 88 -2.48 1.20 6.84
CA PRO A 88 -3.76 1.72 6.42
C PRO A 88 -3.79 3.24 6.32
N THR A 89 -3.26 3.94 7.33
CA THR A 89 -3.21 5.41 7.36
C THR A 89 -2.27 5.94 6.29
N ASP A 90 -1.16 5.26 6.04
CA ASP A 90 -0.22 5.56 4.98
C ASP A 90 -0.84 5.44 3.58
N VAL A 91 -1.56 4.35 3.34
CA VAL A 91 -2.29 4.13 2.08
C VAL A 91 -3.38 5.18 1.91
N ALA A 92 -4.15 5.49 2.95
CA ALA A 92 -5.16 6.55 2.89
C ALA A 92 -4.52 7.91 2.53
N THR A 93 -3.41 8.24 3.17
CA THR A 93 -2.66 9.48 2.92
C THR A 93 -2.16 9.55 1.48
N LEU A 94 -1.61 8.46 0.94
CA LEU A 94 -1.21 8.35 -0.46
C LEU A 94 -2.41 8.59 -1.39
N MET A 95 -3.56 7.99 -1.10
CA MET A 95 -4.76 8.13 -1.93
C MET A 95 -5.31 9.56 -1.92
N ILE A 96 -5.29 10.24 -0.76
CA ILE A 96 -5.68 11.64 -0.66
C ILE A 96 -4.76 12.51 -1.52
N GLN A 97 -3.45 12.31 -1.40
CA GLN A 97 -2.44 13.14 -2.06
C GLN A 97 -2.35 12.90 -3.57
N GLU A 98 -2.33 11.64 -4.01
CA GLU A 98 -2.07 11.27 -5.41
C GLU A 98 -3.35 11.14 -6.23
N LEU A 99 -4.47 10.77 -5.60
CA LEU A 99 -5.74 10.47 -6.27
C LEU A 99 -6.83 11.52 -6.00
N GLY A 100 -6.55 12.49 -5.11
CA GLY A 100 -7.48 13.56 -4.76
C GLY A 100 -8.69 13.11 -3.95
N GLY A 101 -8.58 12.02 -3.18
CA GLY A 101 -9.64 11.56 -2.29
C GLY A 101 -9.92 12.57 -1.17
N ASN A 102 -11.20 12.74 -0.81
CA ASN A 102 -11.63 13.67 0.22
C ASN A 102 -12.17 12.92 1.45
N PRO A 103 -11.43 12.88 2.57
CA PRO A 103 -11.85 12.13 3.75
C PRO A 103 -13.07 12.72 4.45
N SER A 104 -13.43 13.98 4.21
CA SER A 104 -14.69 14.54 4.74
C SER A 104 -15.95 14.09 3.98
N GLU A 105 -15.79 13.62 2.74
CA GLU A 105 -16.91 13.25 1.85
C GLU A 105 -16.95 11.76 1.49
N GLU A 106 -15.83 11.07 1.63
CA GLU A 106 -15.61 9.73 1.11
C GLU A 106 -15.11 8.77 2.20
N VAL A 107 -15.48 7.50 2.06
CA VAL A 107 -15.01 6.42 2.93
C VAL A 107 -13.84 5.71 2.27
N PHE A 108 -12.72 5.59 2.97
CA PHE A 108 -11.55 4.84 2.53
C PHE A 108 -11.60 3.43 3.12
N ILE A 109 -11.64 2.42 2.26
CA ILE A 109 -11.72 1.01 2.66
C ILE A 109 -10.42 0.35 2.21
N ILE A 110 -9.55 0.06 3.17
CA ILE A 110 -8.18 -0.36 2.92
C ILE A 110 -7.99 -1.77 3.44
N GLN A 111 -7.64 -2.68 2.54
CA GLN A 111 -7.32 -4.07 2.85
C GLN A 111 -5.83 -4.32 2.67
N ILE A 112 -5.20 -4.85 3.71
CA ILE A 112 -3.83 -5.37 3.65
C ILE A 112 -3.92 -6.88 3.52
N THR A 113 -3.31 -7.42 2.49
CA THR A 113 -3.36 -8.85 2.17
C THR A 113 -1.96 -9.42 2.00
N CYS A 114 -1.81 -10.71 2.29
CA CYS A 114 -0.61 -11.47 1.93
C CYS A 114 -1.06 -12.77 1.24
N PRO A 115 -0.70 -13.01 -0.02
CA PRO A 115 -1.22 -14.15 -0.74
C PRO A 115 -0.51 -15.42 -0.29
N VAL A 116 -1.28 -16.38 0.19
CA VAL A 116 -0.77 -17.72 0.51
C VAL A 116 -1.10 -18.64 -0.66
N ARG A 117 -0.15 -19.49 -1.04
CA ARG A 117 -0.43 -20.59 -1.98
C ARG A 117 -1.01 -21.76 -1.20
N ASP A 118 -2.14 -22.26 -1.65
CA ASP A 118 -2.70 -23.49 -1.09
C ASP A 118 -1.98 -24.72 -1.67
N SER A 119 -2.37 -25.91 -1.20
CA SER A 119 -1.84 -27.19 -1.67
C SER A 119 -2.12 -27.49 -3.15
N PHE A 120 -2.92 -26.65 -3.83
CA PHE A 120 -3.23 -26.74 -5.25
C PHE A 120 -2.58 -25.63 -6.07
N ASP A 121 -1.58 -24.93 -5.52
CA ASP A 121 -0.90 -23.77 -6.11
C ASP A 121 -1.84 -22.60 -6.47
N LYS A 122 -3.08 -22.59 -5.95
CA LYS A 122 -3.99 -21.46 -6.14
C LYS A 122 -3.60 -20.33 -5.20
N LYS A 123 -3.49 -19.13 -5.76
CA LYS A 123 -3.23 -17.91 -5.01
C LYS A 123 -4.50 -17.53 -4.24
N LYS A 124 -4.49 -17.68 -2.92
CA LYS A 124 -5.57 -17.21 -2.05
C LYS A 124 -5.11 -15.95 -1.33
N ALA A 125 -5.88 -14.86 -1.48
CA ALA A 125 -5.63 -13.66 -0.69
C ALA A 125 -5.93 -13.97 0.78
N ASN A 126 -4.93 -13.85 1.66
CA ASN A 126 -5.14 -13.85 3.10
C ASN A 126 -5.24 -12.39 3.56
N VAL A 127 -6.38 -11.99 4.10
CA VAL A 127 -6.57 -10.63 4.63
C VAL A 127 -5.91 -10.55 6.00
N ILE A 128 -4.90 -9.70 6.12
CA ILE A 128 -4.18 -9.43 7.37
C ILE A 128 -4.91 -8.34 8.15
N SER A 129 -5.36 -7.31 7.46
CA SER A 129 -6.04 -6.16 8.05
C SER A 129 -7.06 -5.59 7.08
N GLU A 130 -8.17 -5.12 7.62
CA GLU A 130 -9.15 -4.30 6.90
C GLU A 130 -9.45 -3.07 7.77
N SER A 131 -9.41 -1.89 7.16
CA SER A 131 -9.63 -0.63 7.83
C SER A 131 -10.59 0.24 7.06
N TRP A 132 -11.54 0.83 7.78
CA TRP A 132 -12.55 1.74 7.25
C TRP A 132 -12.32 3.12 7.86
N MET A 133 -11.99 4.09 7.03
CA MET A 133 -11.56 5.42 7.48
C MET A 133 -12.41 6.49 6.81
N SER A 134 -12.84 7.48 7.60
CA SER A 134 -13.56 8.67 7.11
C SER A 134 -13.39 9.81 8.12
N GLY A 135 -13.63 11.03 7.70
CA GLY A 135 -13.49 12.23 8.52
C GLY A 135 -12.06 12.74 8.58
N VAL A 136 -11.49 12.78 9.79
CA VAL A 136 -10.12 13.28 10.02
C VAL A 136 -9.15 12.11 9.98
N ILE A 137 -8.28 12.10 8.98
CA ILE A 137 -7.17 11.15 8.87
C ILE A 137 -5.90 11.86 9.31
N ASP A 138 -5.18 11.27 10.28
CA ASP A 138 -3.94 11.86 10.80
C ASP A 138 -2.82 11.77 9.75
N MET A 139 -2.58 12.87 9.04
CA MET A 139 -1.52 12.97 8.04
C MET A 139 -0.13 13.18 8.66
N ASN A 140 -0.04 13.41 9.97
CA ASN A 140 1.21 13.68 10.69
C ASN A 140 1.77 12.43 11.40
N HIS A 141 1.20 11.25 11.12
CA HIS A 141 1.73 9.99 11.63
C HIS A 141 3.07 9.62 10.98
N TYR A 142 3.71 8.58 11.53
CA TYR A 142 4.94 8.04 10.97
C TYR A 142 4.66 7.39 9.61
N ASN A 143 5.10 8.04 8.53
CA ASN A 143 4.81 7.58 7.17
C ASN A 143 5.92 6.71 6.59
N ILE A 144 5.57 5.49 6.21
CA ILE A 144 6.51 4.51 5.68
C ILE A 144 6.68 4.56 4.16
N LEU A 145 5.76 5.24 3.46
CA LEU A 145 5.74 5.44 2.03
C LEU A 145 6.53 6.70 1.61
N SER A 146 7.38 6.53 0.60
CA SER A 146 8.12 7.62 -0.03
C SER A 146 7.42 8.07 -1.30
N ASN A 147 6.83 9.27 -1.27
CA ASN A 147 6.29 9.94 -2.47
C ASN A 147 7.38 10.52 -3.40
N ASN A 148 8.66 10.46 -3.02
CA ASN A 148 9.72 10.89 -3.92
C ASN A 148 9.89 9.83 -5.02
N ALA A 149 9.31 10.10 -6.20
CA ALA A 149 9.80 9.53 -7.45
C ALA A 149 11.32 9.78 -7.50
N PRO A 150 12.14 8.83 -7.99
CA PRO A 150 13.50 9.19 -8.30
C PRO A 150 13.38 10.28 -9.37
N VAL A 151 13.91 11.46 -9.10
CA VAL A 151 14.35 12.30 -10.20
C VAL A 151 15.34 11.39 -10.94
N ALA A 152 14.94 10.87 -12.10
CA ALA A 152 15.90 10.42 -13.07
C ALA A 152 16.70 11.69 -13.37
N SER A 153 17.84 11.85 -12.68
CA SER A 153 18.88 12.74 -13.13
C SER A 153 19.29 12.17 -14.48
N SER A 154 18.61 12.65 -15.53
CA SER A 154 19.10 12.56 -16.89
C SER A 154 20.33 13.46 -16.90
N GLY A 155 21.46 12.88 -16.47
CA GLY A 155 22.77 13.46 -16.73
C GLY A 155 22.91 13.52 -18.25
N TYR A 156 22.75 14.74 -18.78
CA TYR A 156 23.32 15.11 -20.07
C TYR A 156 24.81 15.39 -19.88
#